data_AF-A0A9W9JR28-F1
#
_entry.id   AF-A0A9W9JR28-F1
#
_cell.length_a   1.000
_cell.length_b   1.000
_cell.length_c   1.000
_cell.angle_alpha   90.00
_cell.angle_beta   90.00
_cell.angle_gamma   90.00
#
_symmetry.space_group_name_H-M   'P 1'
#
loop_
_entity.id
_entity.type
_entity.pdbx_description
1 polymer ?
#
loop_
_entity_poly.entity_id
_entity_poly.type
_entity_poly.pdbx_seq_one_letter_code
_entity_poly.pdbx_strand_id
1 'polypeptide(L)'
;MAPDDSSSIAGFDALHRYSNSLYRSMWGDAYPQVELLDDVENRDIFAFLCASMQLRAVESAFRQIDLRYGELLEVASDISLSTDNSHRLVANIRAFVPIYHAVKLELLRITRRNGLTTKMKIVPEAHITAIIDLAVQADKHQGVEGTIRVAWPLFVVALETSNVVHQRWVLNRFKAMSSYSKNLERAHRFLTEALRRQCENIEVYKDFRLENGEVFVI
;
A
#
# COMPACT_ATOMS: atom_id res chain seq x y z
N MET A 1 -18.66 -21.15 -1.58
CA MET A 1 -17.32 -20.76 -1.08
C MET A 1 -17.32 -19.26 -0.94
N ALA A 2 -17.34 -18.76 0.29
CA ALA A 2 -17.18 -17.34 0.56
C ALA A 2 -15.69 -16.95 0.43
N PRO A 3 -15.36 -15.72 0.04
CA PRO A 3 -13.99 -15.24 0.03
C PRO A 3 -13.46 -15.13 1.47
N ASP A 4 -12.18 -15.41 1.64
CA ASP A 4 -11.45 -15.36 2.91
C ASP A 4 -11.21 -13.89 3.31
N ASP A 5 -11.95 -13.42 4.31
CA ASP A 5 -11.97 -12.06 4.86
C ASP A 5 -10.81 -11.83 5.84
N SER A 6 -9.56 -11.87 5.37
CA SER A 6 -8.39 -11.64 6.23
C SER A 6 -7.98 -10.15 6.34
N SER A 7 -8.87 -9.19 6.03
CA SER A 7 -8.54 -7.75 6.06
C SER A 7 -9.17 -6.96 7.20
N SER A 8 -9.80 -7.59 8.20
CA SER A 8 -10.20 -6.89 9.43
C SER A 8 -9.01 -6.79 10.39
N ILE A 9 -8.54 -5.56 10.57
CA ILE A 9 -7.63 -5.07 11.62
C ILE A 9 -7.63 -6.02 12.84
N ALA A 10 -6.54 -6.74 13.10
CA ALA A 10 -6.49 -7.76 14.16
C ALA A 10 -6.89 -7.23 15.56
N GLY A 11 -6.68 -5.94 15.83
CA GLY A 11 -7.15 -5.27 17.05
C GLY A 11 -8.66 -5.05 17.12
N PHE A 12 -9.33 -4.97 15.97
CA PHE A 12 -10.77 -4.79 15.86
C PHE A 12 -11.52 -6.13 15.98
N ASP A 13 -11.04 -7.17 15.31
CA ASP A 13 -11.50 -8.54 15.57
C ASP A 13 -11.25 -8.94 17.02
N ALA A 14 -10.17 -8.46 17.64
CA ALA A 14 -9.93 -8.64 19.06
C ALA A 14 -10.96 -7.87 19.90
N LEU A 15 -11.33 -6.63 19.57
CA LEU A 15 -12.37 -5.86 20.27
C LEU A 15 -13.78 -6.48 20.12
N HIS A 16 -14.13 -6.90 18.90
CA HIS A 16 -15.41 -7.57 18.60
C HIS A 16 -15.48 -8.96 19.25
N ARG A 17 -14.38 -9.74 19.22
CA ARG A 17 -14.29 -11.03 19.94
C ARG A 17 -14.28 -10.82 21.45
N TYR A 18 -13.58 -9.81 21.96
CA TYR A 18 -13.52 -9.49 23.38
C TYR A 18 -14.91 -9.10 23.89
N SER A 19 -15.61 -8.20 23.17
CA SER A 19 -17.00 -7.82 23.45
C SER A 19 -17.93 -9.04 23.46
N ASN A 20 -17.96 -9.83 22.39
CA ASN A 20 -18.77 -11.05 22.30
C ASN A 20 -18.40 -12.11 23.36
N SER A 21 -17.11 -12.25 23.70
CA SER A 21 -16.63 -13.18 24.71
C SER A 21 -16.99 -12.73 26.13
N LEU A 22 -17.08 -11.43 26.38
CA LEU A 22 -17.46 -10.86 27.67
C LEU A 22 -18.92 -11.22 28.03
N TYR A 23 -19.83 -11.15 27.05
CA TYR A 23 -21.24 -11.51 27.23
C TYR A 23 -21.44 -12.99 27.54
N ARG A 24 -20.76 -13.89 26.81
CA ARG A 24 -20.77 -15.33 27.08
C ARG A 24 -20.14 -15.69 28.43
N SER A 25 -19.11 -14.95 28.84
CA SER A 25 -18.42 -15.18 30.13
C SER A 25 -19.23 -14.67 31.33
N MET A 26 -20.04 -13.61 31.16
CA MET A 26 -20.87 -13.03 32.22
C MET A 26 -22.24 -13.70 32.38
N TRP A 27 -22.89 -14.09 31.28
CA TRP A 27 -24.28 -14.59 31.31
C TRP A 27 -24.44 -16.03 30.83
N GLY A 28 -23.48 -16.59 30.08
CA GLY A 28 -23.58 -17.97 29.57
C GLY A 28 -24.92 -18.25 28.90
N ASP A 29 -25.59 -19.33 29.33
CA ASP A 29 -26.90 -19.74 28.82
C ASP A 29 -28.08 -18.89 29.33
N ALA A 30 -27.85 -17.98 30.28
CA ALA A 30 -28.88 -17.13 30.88
C ALA A 30 -29.11 -15.80 30.13
N TYR A 31 -28.45 -15.60 28.98
CA TYR A 31 -28.61 -14.38 28.20
C TYR A 31 -30.03 -14.27 27.58
N PRO A 32 -30.75 -13.15 27.73
CA PRO A 32 -32.13 -13.05 27.28
C PRO A 32 -32.27 -13.20 25.76
N GLN A 33 -33.15 -14.08 25.31
CA GLN A 33 -33.38 -14.36 23.89
C GLN A 33 -33.85 -13.13 23.09
N VAL A 34 -34.52 -12.18 23.75
CA VAL A 34 -34.96 -10.92 23.13
C VAL A 34 -33.79 -10.00 22.78
N GLU A 35 -32.75 -9.98 23.61
CA GLU A 35 -31.53 -9.20 23.38
C GLU A 35 -30.64 -9.86 22.30
N LEU A 36 -30.65 -11.19 22.22
CA LEU A 36 -29.98 -11.97 21.16
C LEU A 36 -30.49 -11.63 19.75
N LEU A 37 -31.80 -11.38 19.62
CA LEU A 37 -32.40 -10.96 18.35
C LEU A 37 -31.98 -9.53 17.99
N ASP A 38 -31.99 -8.62 18.96
CA ASP A 38 -31.55 -7.23 18.78
C ASP A 38 -30.06 -7.13 18.39
N ASP A 39 -29.18 -7.95 18.98
CA ASP A 39 -27.76 -8.04 18.61
C ASP A 39 -27.56 -8.51 17.16
N VAL A 40 -28.36 -9.48 16.69
CA VAL A 40 -28.31 -9.96 15.31
C VAL A 40 -28.79 -8.88 14.34
N GLU A 41 -29.87 -8.17 14.70
CA GLU A 41 -30.41 -7.07 13.91
C GLU A 41 -29.45 -5.87 13.85
N ASN A 42 -28.71 -5.59 14.92
CA ASN A 42 -27.75 -4.49 14.99
C ASN A 42 -26.38 -4.80 14.33
N ARG A 43 -26.08 -6.06 14.03
CA ARG A 43 -24.79 -6.49 13.46
C ARG A 43 -24.38 -5.71 12.21
N ASP A 44 -25.30 -5.51 11.29
CA ASP A 44 -25.02 -4.84 10.01
C ASP A 44 -24.81 -3.33 10.18
N ILE A 45 -25.47 -2.71 11.16
CA ILE A 45 -25.28 -1.30 11.53
C ILE A 45 -23.89 -1.10 12.15
N PHE A 46 -23.46 -2.02 13.03
CA PHE A 46 -22.09 -1.98 13.56
C PHE A 46 -21.05 -2.23 12.47
N ALA A 47 -21.27 -3.19 11.56
CA ALA A 47 -20.39 -3.40 10.42
C ALA A 47 -20.28 -2.15 9.53
N PHE A 48 -21.40 -1.47 9.27
CA PHE A 48 -21.43 -0.19 8.55
C PHE A 48 -20.66 0.93 9.27
N LEU A 49 -20.86 1.10 10.57
CA LEU A 49 -20.13 2.07 11.39
C LEU A 49 -18.61 1.80 11.31
N CYS A 50 -18.23 0.54 11.36
CA CYS A 50 -16.83 0.12 11.34
C CYS A 50 -16.19 0.34 9.97
N ALA A 51 -16.87 -0.03 8.89
CA ALA A 51 -16.45 0.30 7.52
C ALA A 51 -16.29 1.83 7.35
N SER A 52 -17.24 2.60 7.92
CA SER A 52 -17.21 4.07 7.92
C SER A 52 -16.06 4.68 8.74
N MET A 53 -15.44 3.90 9.63
CA MET A 53 -14.28 4.32 10.44
C MET A 53 -12.92 3.89 9.87
N GLN A 54 -12.87 3.01 8.87
CA GLN A 54 -11.61 2.44 8.34
C GLN A 54 -10.65 3.51 7.81
N LEU A 55 -11.15 4.47 7.01
CA LEU A 55 -10.30 5.55 6.50
C LEU A 55 -9.70 6.39 7.64
N ARG A 56 -10.48 6.68 8.68
CA ARG A 56 -10.01 7.41 9.87
C ARG A 56 -8.95 6.61 10.64
N ALA A 57 -9.11 5.29 10.74
CA ALA A 57 -8.12 4.41 11.37
C ALA A 57 -6.81 4.39 10.56
N VAL A 58 -6.88 4.33 9.23
CA VAL A 58 -5.71 4.41 8.34
C VAL A 58 -5.01 5.77 8.48
N GLU A 59 -5.74 6.87 8.47
CA GLU A 59 -5.17 8.21 8.71
C GLU A 59 -4.52 8.36 10.10
N SER A 60 -5.11 7.75 11.12
CA SER A 60 -4.55 7.73 12.47
C SER A 60 -3.25 6.93 12.50
N ALA A 61 -3.21 5.77 11.84
CA ALA A 61 -2.01 4.96 11.72
C ALA A 61 -0.88 5.71 11.00
N PHE A 62 -1.17 6.39 9.90
CA PHE A 62 -0.19 7.23 9.20
C PHE A 62 0.36 8.35 10.10
N ARG A 63 -0.51 9.06 10.83
CA ARG A 63 -0.07 10.09 11.77
C ARG A 63 0.84 9.52 12.86
N GLN A 64 0.52 8.34 13.39
CA GLN A 64 1.36 7.67 14.38
C GLN A 64 2.71 7.26 13.80
N ILE A 65 2.77 6.78 12.55
CA ILE A 65 4.02 6.47 11.86
C ILE A 65 4.84 7.74 11.64
N ASP A 66 4.24 8.82 11.14
CA ASP A 66 4.91 10.11 10.92
C ASP A 66 5.48 10.66 12.24
N LEU A 67 4.74 10.57 13.35
CA LEU A 67 5.22 11.00 14.67
C LEU A 67 6.35 10.12 15.23
N ARG A 68 6.22 8.79 15.10
CA ARG A 68 7.16 7.84 15.70
C ARG A 68 8.46 7.71 14.91
N TYR A 69 8.39 7.86 13.59
CA TYR A 69 9.51 7.63 12.67
C TYR A 69 9.88 8.87 11.86
N GLY A 70 9.44 10.07 12.28
CA GLY A 70 9.74 11.32 11.61
C GLY A 70 11.24 11.54 11.38
N GLU A 71 12.07 11.33 12.41
CA GLU A 71 13.53 11.43 12.31
C GLU A 71 14.11 10.43 11.29
N LEU A 72 13.57 9.20 11.23
CA LEU A 72 14.00 8.21 10.24
C LEU A 72 13.65 8.63 8.81
N LEU A 73 12.47 9.22 8.62
CA LEU A 73 12.02 9.72 7.32
C LEU A 73 12.83 10.95 6.87
N GLU A 74 13.22 11.82 7.80
CA GLU A 74 14.12 12.95 7.55
C GLU A 74 15.52 12.47 7.17
N VAL A 75 16.08 11.50 7.93
CA VAL A 75 17.33 10.85 7.56
C VAL A 75 17.24 10.23 6.16
N ALA A 76 16.11 9.59 5.83
CA ALA A 76 15.89 8.99 4.52
C ALA A 76 15.89 10.02 3.37
N SER A 77 15.36 11.24 3.59
CA SER A 77 15.43 12.31 2.60
C SER A 77 16.83 12.88 2.40
N ASP A 78 17.69 12.77 3.41
CA ASP A 78 19.05 13.32 3.38
C ASP A 78 20.13 12.33 2.93
N ILE A 79 19.77 11.06 2.70
CA ILE A 79 20.75 10.06 2.21
C ILE A 79 21.25 10.48 0.84
N SER A 80 22.55 10.77 0.76
CA SER A 80 23.20 11.09 -0.51
C SER A 80 23.36 9.85 -1.40
N LEU A 81 23.41 10.08 -2.71
CA LEU A 81 23.69 9.02 -3.69
C LEU A 81 25.07 8.37 -3.49
N SER A 82 26.05 9.06 -2.90
CA SER A 82 27.38 8.52 -2.60
C SER A 82 27.44 7.72 -1.31
N THR A 83 26.45 7.84 -0.41
CA THR A 83 26.40 7.07 0.84
C THR A 83 26.37 5.58 0.53
N ASP A 84 27.38 4.86 0.99
CA ASP A 84 27.52 3.43 0.70
C ASP A 84 26.42 2.58 1.36
N ASN A 85 26.24 1.37 0.88
CA ASN A 85 25.30 0.39 1.45
C ASN A 85 25.92 -0.49 2.53
N SER A 86 27.13 -0.18 3.01
CA SER A 86 27.88 -0.99 3.98
C SER A 86 27.16 -1.02 5.33
N HIS A 87 26.47 0.07 5.66
CA HIS A 87 25.57 0.11 6.81
C HIS A 87 24.20 -0.48 6.46
N ARG A 88 23.83 -1.57 7.17
CA ARG A 88 22.52 -2.22 7.05
C ARG A 88 21.34 -1.26 7.21
N LEU A 89 21.50 -0.20 8.00
CA LEU A 89 20.49 0.85 8.15
C LEU A 89 20.16 1.52 6.81
N VAL A 90 21.18 1.93 6.04
CA VAL A 90 21.02 2.58 4.74
C VAL A 90 20.36 1.64 3.74
N ALA A 91 20.79 0.37 3.71
CA ALA A 91 20.17 -0.65 2.86
C ALA A 91 18.69 -0.89 3.22
N ASN A 92 18.34 -0.90 4.51
CA ASN A 92 16.95 -1.05 4.97
C ASN A 92 16.10 0.18 4.65
N ILE A 93 16.65 1.40 4.80
CA ILE A 93 15.95 2.64 4.44
C ILE A 93 15.58 2.61 2.95
N ARG A 94 16.53 2.27 2.08
CA ARG A 94 16.32 2.14 0.63
C ARG A 94 15.27 1.08 0.27
N ALA A 95 15.12 0.03 1.08
CA ALA A 95 14.15 -1.04 0.83
C ALA A 95 12.75 -0.73 1.38
N PHE A 96 12.64 -0.09 2.55
CA PHE A 96 11.36 0.00 3.28
C PHE A 96 10.69 1.37 3.21
N VAL A 97 11.45 2.47 3.16
CA VAL A 97 10.86 3.81 3.07
C VAL A 97 10.09 4.04 1.77
N PRO A 98 10.51 3.50 0.61
CA PRO A 98 9.70 3.58 -0.61
C PRO A 98 8.32 2.91 -0.47
N ILE A 99 8.22 1.83 0.30
CA ILE A 99 6.94 1.14 0.57
C ILE A 99 6.01 2.10 1.31
N TYR A 100 6.50 2.78 2.35
CA TYR A 100 5.71 3.76 3.10
C TYR A 100 5.10 4.84 2.20
N HIS A 101 5.93 5.44 1.33
CA HIS A 101 5.49 6.46 0.39
C HIS A 101 4.50 5.92 -0.64
N ALA A 102 4.71 4.70 -1.13
CA ALA A 102 3.81 4.07 -2.09
C ALA A 102 2.43 3.75 -1.47
N VAL A 103 2.36 3.37 -0.17
CA VAL A 103 1.06 3.19 0.51
C VAL A 103 0.34 4.54 0.68
N LYS A 104 1.05 5.66 0.91
CA LYS A 104 0.42 7.00 0.90
C LYS A 104 -0.14 7.36 -0.48
N LEU A 105 0.58 7.05 -1.56
CA LEU A 105 0.08 7.24 -2.93
C LEU A 105 -1.14 6.35 -3.21
N GLU A 106 -1.14 5.10 -2.74
CA GLU A 106 -2.29 4.20 -2.90
C GLU A 106 -3.53 4.71 -2.17
N LEU A 107 -3.38 5.20 -0.93
CA LEU A 107 -4.48 5.82 -0.20
C LEU A 107 -5.07 7.03 -0.97
N LEU A 108 -4.21 7.83 -1.59
CA LEU A 108 -4.65 8.95 -2.42
C LEU A 108 -5.45 8.47 -3.64
N ARG A 109 -5.01 7.41 -4.32
CA ARG A 109 -5.76 6.83 -5.46
C ARG A 109 -7.14 6.33 -5.05
N ILE A 110 -7.19 5.57 -3.96
CA ILE A 110 -8.44 5.02 -3.41
C ILE A 110 -9.39 6.15 -3.01
N THR A 111 -8.89 7.21 -2.37
CA THR A 111 -9.73 8.34 -1.95
C THR A 111 -10.26 9.14 -3.14
N ARG A 112 -9.41 9.47 -4.13
CA ARG A 112 -9.82 10.15 -5.37
C ARG A 112 -10.90 9.37 -6.12
N ARG A 113 -10.67 8.08 -6.34
CA ARG A 113 -11.60 7.22 -7.10
C ARG A 113 -12.97 7.12 -6.46
N ASN A 114 -13.01 6.93 -5.15
CA ASN A 114 -14.25 6.69 -4.42
C ASN A 114 -14.93 8.00 -3.96
N GLY A 115 -14.39 9.16 -4.34
CA GLY A 115 -14.89 10.46 -3.88
C GLY A 115 -14.80 10.64 -2.36
N LEU A 116 -13.90 9.91 -1.70
CA LEU A 116 -13.70 9.99 -0.26
C LEU A 116 -12.81 11.19 0.06
N THR A 117 -13.15 11.91 1.13
CA THR A 117 -12.33 13.01 1.63
C THR A 117 -11.38 12.48 2.70
N THR A 118 -10.08 12.77 2.55
CA THR A 118 -9.08 12.54 3.58
C THR A 118 -8.73 13.86 4.28
N LYS A 119 -8.53 13.82 5.59
CA LYS A 119 -7.97 14.95 6.35
C LYS A 119 -6.45 15.02 6.25
N MET A 120 -5.81 13.95 5.77
CA MET A 120 -4.37 13.90 5.60
C MET A 120 -3.96 14.60 4.31
N LYS A 121 -3.06 15.57 4.40
CA LYS A 121 -2.46 16.20 3.21
C LYS A 121 -1.45 15.23 2.61
N ILE A 122 -1.77 14.67 1.45
CA ILE A 122 -0.86 13.83 0.66
C ILE A 122 -0.36 14.66 -0.52
N VAL A 123 0.96 14.85 -0.61
CA VAL A 123 1.59 15.59 -1.72
C VAL A 123 2.24 14.56 -2.65
N PRO A 124 1.63 14.25 -3.81
CA PRO A 124 2.07 13.14 -4.65
C PRO A 124 3.53 13.27 -5.08
N GLU A 125 3.91 14.45 -5.57
CA GLU A 125 5.25 14.71 -6.09
C GLU A 125 6.35 14.50 -5.04
N ALA A 126 6.08 14.84 -3.77
CA ALA A 126 7.04 14.60 -2.69
C ALA A 126 7.26 13.09 -2.46
N HIS A 127 6.20 12.29 -2.50
CA HIS A 127 6.29 10.83 -2.32
C HIS A 127 6.90 10.13 -3.54
N ILE A 128 6.56 10.59 -4.75
CA ILE A 128 7.17 10.11 -5.99
C ILE A 128 8.68 10.37 -5.97
N THR A 129 9.10 11.58 -5.60
CA THR A 129 10.52 11.96 -5.52
C THR A 129 11.27 11.09 -4.53
N ALA A 130 10.74 10.91 -3.31
CA ALA A 130 11.34 10.06 -2.30
C ALA A 130 11.50 8.59 -2.75
N ILE A 131 10.50 8.03 -3.44
CA ILE A 131 10.59 6.67 -3.99
C ILE A 131 11.67 6.59 -5.08
N ILE A 132 11.68 7.52 -6.03
CA ILE A 132 12.64 7.54 -7.14
C ILE A 132 14.06 7.68 -6.62
N ASP A 133 14.33 8.63 -5.73
CA ASP A 133 15.67 8.89 -5.22
C ASP A 133 16.22 7.67 -4.49
N LEU A 134 15.45 7.08 -3.57
CA LEU A 134 15.86 5.88 -2.85
C LEU A 134 16.02 4.66 -3.76
N ALA A 135 15.19 4.53 -4.80
CA ALA A 135 15.31 3.44 -5.76
C ALA A 135 16.53 3.59 -6.69
N VAL A 136 16.86 4.82 -7.11
CA VAL A 136 18.10 5.12 -7.86
C VAL A 136 19.32 4.80 -7.00
N GLN A 137 19.27 5.12 -5.71
CA GLN A 137 20.32 4.73 -4.78
C GLN A 137 20.42 3.21 -4.62
N ALA A 138 19.28 2.51 -4.49
CA ALA A 138 19.25 1.06 -4.42
C ALA A 138 19.86 0.42 -5.68
N ASP A 139 19.51 0.91 -6.87
CA ASP A 139 20.06 0.43 -8.15
C ASP A 139 21.57 0.67 -8.23
N LYS A 140 22.06 1.85 -7.82
CA LYS A 140 23.50 2.16 -7.82
C LYS A 140 24.32 1.19 -6.96
N HIS A 141 23.80 0.84 -5.78
CA HIS A 141 24.58 0.13 -4.76
C HIS A 141 24.25 -1.36 -4.65
N GLN A 142 23.11 -1.82 -5.16
CA GLN A 142 22.68 -3.24 -5.14
C GLN A 142 22.26 -3.75 -6.52
N GLY A 143 22.26 -2.91 -7.56
CA GLY A 143 21.83 -3.28 -8.89
C GLY A 143 20.37 -3.72 -8.92
N VAL A 144 20.09 -4.71 -9.78
CA VAL A 144 18.73 -5.19 -10.02
C VAL A 144 18.07 -5.72 -8.74
N GLU A 145 18.83 -6.38 -7.85
CA GLU A 145 18.33 -6.86 -6.55
C GLU A 145 17.78 -5.73 -5.66
N GLY A 146 18.41 -4.56 -5.69
CA GLY A 146 17.93 -3.37 -4.99
C GLY A 146 16.58 -2.91 -5.56
N THR A 147 16.47 -2.87 -6.88
CA THR A 147 15.22 -2.45 -7.56
C THR A 147 14.08 -3.46 -7.42
N ILE A 148 14.37 -4.76 -7.34
CA ILE A 148 13.35 -5.81 -7.10
C ILE A 148 12.66 -5.59 -5.76
N ARG A 149 13.40 -5.23 -4.72
CA ARG A 149 12.84 -4.97 -3.37
C ARG A 149 11.86 -3.81 -3.34
N VAL A 150 11.97 -2.90 -4.30
CA VAL A 150 11.12 -1.72 -4.45
C VAL A 150 10.30 -1.77 -5.75
N ALA A 151 10.10 -2.95 -6.33
CA ALA A 151 9.35 -3.11 -7.58
C ALA A 151 7.91 -2.58 -7.43
N TRP A 152 7.22 -2.90 -6.34
CA TRP A 152 5.86 -2.37 -6.09
C TRP A 152 5.82 -0.83 -5.98
N PRO A 153 6.66 -0.18 -5.14
CA PRO A 153 6.77 1.28 -5.14
C PRO A 153 7.05 1.89 -6.52
N LEU A 154 7.95 1.29 -7.31
CA LEU A 154 8.26 1.76 -8.66
C LEU A 154 7.06 1.62 -9.61
N PHE A 155 6.31 0.54 -9.50
CA PHE A 155 5.08 0.34 -10.27
C PHE A 155 4.05 1.44 -9.96
N VAL A 156 3.83 1.74 -8.67
CA VAL A 156 2.95 2.83 -8.25
C VAL A 156 3.43 4.16 -8.82
N VAL A 157 4.73 4.45 -8.74
CA VAL A 157 5.31 5.69 -9.31
C VAL A 157 5.07 5.78 -10.81
N ALA A 158 5.26 4.71 -11.58
CA ALA A 158 5.04 4.75 -13.02
C ALA A 158 3.59 5.12 -13.38
N LEU A 159 2.61 4.70 -12.57
CA LEU A 159 1.20 5.04 -12.79
C LEU A 159 0.84 6.45 -12.31
N GLU A 160 1.49 6.96 -11.26
CA GLU A 160 1.16 8.26 -10.66
C GLU A 160 1.94 9.44 -11.25
N THR A 161 3.16 9.22 -11.73
CA THR A 161 4.01 10.32 -12.19
C THR A 161 3.66 10.73 -13.62
N SER A 162 3.58 12.04 -13.87
CA SER A 162 3.50 12.62 -15.21
C SER A 162 4.89 12.86 -15.82
N ASN A 163 5.97 12.64 -15.05
CA ASN A 163 7.34 12.87 -15.51
C ASN A 163 7.81 11.73 -16.42
N VAL A 164 7.97 12.02 -17.71
CA VAL A 164 8.40 11.06 -18.74
C VAL A 164 9.78 10.46 -18.46
N VAL A 165 10.68 11.21 -17.79
CA VAL A 165 12.00 10.70 -17.41
C VAL A 165 11.87 9.63 -16.33
N HIS A 166 11.04 9.87 -15.31
CA HIS A 166 10.74 8.88 -14.28
C HIS A 166 10.08 7.63 -14.88
N GLN A 167 9.05 7.80 -15.70
CA GLN A 167 8.36 6.69 -16.37
C GLN A 167 9.34 5.83 -17.20
N ARG A 168 10.20 6.47 -18.00
CA ARG A 168 11.21 5.77 -18.81
C ARG A 168 12.22 5.02 -17.95
N TRP A 169 12.70 5.64 -16.87
CA TRP A 169 13.64 5.00 -15.97
C TRP A 169 13.02 3.77 -15.30
N VAL A 170 11.79 3.89 -14.77
CA VAL A 170 11.04 2.78 -14.17
C VAL A 170 10.81 1.64 -15.18
N LEU A 171 10.35 1.95 -16.40
CA LEU A 171 10.16 0.94 -17.46
C LEU A 171 11.46 0.17 -17.75
N ASN A 172 12.59 0.88 -17.85
CA ASN A 172 13.89 0.23 -18.06
C ASN A 172 14.29 -0.68 -16.89
N ARG A 173 13.96 -0.31 -15.65
CA ARG A 173 14.19 -1.18 -14.48
C ARG A 173 13.29 -2.42 -14.53
N PHE A 174 12.00 -2.27 -14.84
CA PHE A 174 11.08 -3.39 -15.02
C PHE A 174 11.51 -4.35 -16.13
N LYS A 175 12.04 -3.83 -17.25
CA LYS A 175 12.65 -4.65 -18.30
C LYS A 175 13.85 -5.45 -17.80
N ALA A 176 14.73 -4.83 -17.00
CA ALA A 176 15.89 -5.53 -16.42
C ALA A 176 15.45 -6.62 -15.42
N MET A 177 14.46 -6.32 -14.59
CA MET A 177 13.85 -7.24 -13.62
C MET A 177 13.08 -8.40 -14.27
N SER A 178 12.67 -8.29 -15.53
CA SER A 178 11.87 -9.30 -16.23
C SER A 178 12.54 -10.68 -16.28
N SER A 179 13.88 -10.73 -16.27
CA SER A 179 14.63 -11.99 -16.24
C SER A 179 14.50 -12.76 -14.92
N TYR A 180 14.11 -12.08 -13.83
CA TYR A 180 14.03 -12.66 -12.49
C TYR A 180 12.67 -13.29 -12.19
N SER A 181 11.59 -12.82 -12.84
CA SER A 181 10.31 -13.51 -12.78
C SER A 181 9.39 -13.15 -13.95
N LYS A 182 8.58 -14.13 -14.36
CA LYS A 182 7.48 -13.92 -15.32
C LYS A 182 6.49 -12.85 -14.87
N ASN A 183 6.35 -12.66 -13.55
CA ASN A 183 5.47 -11.64 -13.01
C ASN A 183 6.02 -10.22 -13.23
N LEU A 184 7.32 -10.02 -13.06
CA LEU A 184 7.99 -8.75 -13.36
C LEU A 184 8.02 -8.47 -14.87
N GLU A 185 8.09 -9.51 -15.71
CA GLU A 185 7.90 -9.40 -17.15
C GLU A 185 6.48 -8.92 -17.51
N ARG A 186 5.45 -9.50 -16.90
CA ARG A 186 4.05 -9.07 -17.08
C ARG A 186 3.84 -7.63 -16.58
N ALA A 187 4.42 -7.28 -15.44
CA ALA A 187 4.40 -5.92 -14.92
C ALA A 187 5.01 -4.91 -15.92
N HIS A 188 6.16 -5.24 -16.51
CA HIS A 188 6.79 -4.42 -17.55
C HIS A 188 5.87 -4.22 -18.76
N ARG A 189 5.27 -5.31 -19.27
CA ARG A 189 4.31 -5.25 -20.38
C ARG A 189 3.11 -4.38 -20.03
N PHE A 190 2.53 -4.58 -18.85
CA PHE A 190 1.40 -3.79 -18.38
C PHE A 190 1.73 -2.30 -18.31
N LEU A 191 2.85 -1.92 -17.69
CA LEU A 191 3.26 -0.52 -17.63
C LEU A 191 3.48 0.07 -19.03
N THR A 192 4.05 -0.70 -19.96
CA THR A 192 4.24 -0.26 -21.35
C THR A 192 2.91 0.03 -22.03
N GLU A 193 1.93 -0.85 -21.86
CA GLU A 193 0.57 -0.69 -22.41
C GLU A 193 -0.17 0.49 -21.75
N ALA A 194 -0.12 0.60 -20.41
CA ALA A 194 -0.78 1.63 -19.63
C ALA A 194 -0.25 3.04 -19.94
N LEU A 195 1.08 3.19 -20.03
CA LEU A 195 1.73 4.48 -20.31
C LEU A 195 1.51 4.95 -21.75
N ARG A 196 1.42 4.01 -22.71
CA ARG A 196 1.04 4.33 -24.09
C ARG A 196 -0.38 4.90 -24.18
N ARG A 197 -1.28 4.41 -23.32
CA ARG A 197 -2.71 4.79 -23.30
C ARG A 197 -3.01 6.01 -22.41
N GLN A 198 -2.04 6.47 -21.61
CA GLN A 198 -2.26 7.47 -20.56
C GLN A 198 -3.43 7.11 -19.65
N CYS A 199 -3.52 5.85 -19.22
CA CYS A 199 -4.62 5.41 -18.36
C CYS A 199 -4.47 6.00 -16.93
N GLU A 200 -5.25 7.04 -16.62
CA GLU A 200 -5.20 7.73 -15.32
C GLU A 200 -5.87 6.96 -14.17
N ASN A 201 -6.60 5.86 -14.44
CA ASN A 201 -7.52 5.22 -13.47
C ASN A 201 -7.33 3.69 -13.26
N ILE A 202 -6.09 3.19 -13.31
CA ILE A 202 -5.82 1.76 -13.06
C ILE A 202 -5.90 1.44 -11.55
N GLU A 203 -6.52 0.33 -11.13
CA GLU A 203 -6.39 -0.17 -9.74
C GLU A 203 -5.22 -1.14 -9.59
N VAL A 204 -4.35 -0.87 -8.60
CA VAL A 204 -3.13 -1.64 -8.28
C VAL A 204 -3.43 -3.04 -7.73
N TYR A 205 -4.69 -3.50 -7.69
CA TYR A 205 -5.04 -4.85 -7.20
C TYR A 205 -6.27 -5.48 -7.88
N LYS A 206 -6.88 -4.80 -8.86
CA LYS A 206 -8.12 -5.28 -9.52
C LYS A 206 -8.01 -5.31 -11.04
N ASP A 207 -7.18 -4.43 -11.62
CA ASP A 207 -7.11 -4.21 -13.07
C ASP A 207 -5.79 -4.71 -13.70
N PHE A 208 -5.12 -5.68 -13.08
CA PHE A 208 -3.88 -6.28 -13.59
C PHE A 208 -4.11 -7.28 -14.71
N ARG A 209 -4.78 -6.82 -15.78
CA ARG A 209 -4.96 -7.59 -17.01
C ARG A 209 -4.19 -6.94 -18.15
N LEU A 210 -3.39 -7.74 -18.83
CA LEU A 210 -2.73 -7.36 -20.08
C LEU A 210 -3.74 -7.32 -21.23
N GLU A 211 -3.37 -6.66 -22.34
CA GLU A 211 -4.17 -6.65 -23.58
C GLU A 211 -4.52 -8.07 -24.09
N ASN A 212 -3.66 -9.05 -23.82
CA ASN A 212 -3.88 -10.46 -24.18
C ASN A 212 -4.70 -11.27 -23.15
N GLY A 213 -5.21 -10.63 -22.09
CA GLY A 213 -6.04 -11.25 -21.06
C GLY A 213 -5.29 -11.91 -19.90
N GLU A 214 -3.96 -11.94 -19.90
CA GLU A 214 -3.19 -12.51 -18.78
C GLU A 214 -3.26 -11.63 -17.52
N VAL A 215 -3.27 -12.27 -16.34
CA VAL A 215 -3.25 -11.61 -15.02
C VAL A 215 -1.87 -11.68 -14.36
N PHE A 216 -1.50 -10.65 -13.58
CA PHE A 216 -0.28 -10.63 -12.77
C PHE A 216 -0.53 -10.01 -11.38
N VAL A 217 0.42 -10.18 -10.45
CA VAL A 217 0.34 -9.65 -9.07
C VAL A 217 1.73 -9.16 -8.68
N ILE A 218 1.94 -7.85 -8.52
CA ILE A 218 3.21 -7.28 -8.06
C ILE A 218 3.29 -7.27 -6.54
#